data_AF-X0VGV7-F1
#
_entry.id   AF-X0VGV7-F1
#
_cell.length_a   1.000
_cell.length_b   1.000
_cell.length_c   1.000
_cell.angle_alpha   90.00
_cell.angle_beta   90.00
_cell.angle_gamma   90.00
#
_symmetry.space_group_name_H-M   'P 1'
#
loop_
_entity.id
_entity.type
_entity.pdbx_description
1 polymer ?
#
loop_
_entity_poly.entity_id
_entity_poly.type
_entity_poly.pdbx_seq_one_letter_code
_entity_poly.pdbx_strand_id
1 'polypeptide(L)'
;ATKELKEERDRLNRMQGDLKKKAKEFKEKAKTKEEELTKSQIQLSRDGKELIKNTENEEVEIRTQVAALNKRIARLQEEKAKKERALKKEQARLDEKRTELIKERKIQEDALRREEVFLDTKKVRLEEATAALKIRKSRSPKPQTATRVSKRWMPEKKIKTYEIKSPMPNEGILKARTLIAEADMLYNKGMYEEAAQKYREARERLQ
;
A
#
# COMPACT_ATOMS: atom_id res chain seq x y z
N ALA A 1 50.42 -39.78 102.39
CA ALA A 1 50.28 -38.32 102.58
C ALA A 1 51.27 -37.50 101.73
N THR A 2 52.58 -37.43 102.03
CA THR A 2 53.48 -36.44 101.37
C THR A 2 53.96 -36.80 99.96
N LYS A 3 54.08 -38.10 99.60
CA LYS A 3 54.45 -38.53 98.25
C LYS A 3 53.31 -38.42 97.24
N GLU A 4 52.10 -38.85 97.63
CA GLU A 4 50.90 -38.77 96.78
C GLU A 4 50.57 -37.32 96.41
N LEU A 5 50.64 -36.39 97.38
CA LEU A 5 50.44 -34.95 97.14
C LEU A 5 51.47 -34.38 96.15
N LYS A 6 52.69 -34.93 96.09
CA LYS A 6 53.74 -34.47 95.18
C LYS A 6 53.47 -34.97 93.75
N GLU A 7 53.10 -36.23 93.59
CA GLU A 7 52.73 -36.80 92.29
C GLU A 7 51.47 -36.14 91.71
N GLU A 8 50.49 -35.83 92.57
CA GLU A 8 49.26 -35.14 92.18
C GLU A 8 49.54 -33.68 91.76
N ARG A 9 50.45 -32.99 92.46
CA ARG A 9 50.95 -31.66 92.07
C ARG A 9 51.68 -31.70 90.72
N ASP A 10 52.51 -32.71 90.48
CA ASP A 10 53.21 -32.88 89.21
C ASP A 10 52.28 -33.25 88.05
N ARG A 11 51.20 -34.00 88.31
CA ARG A 11 50.11 -34.22 87.34
C ARG A 11 49.36 -32.93 87.03
N LEU A 12 48.98 -32.15 88.05
CA LEU A 12 48.30 -30.86 87.88
C LEU A 12 49.14 -29.86 87.09
N ASN A 13 50.45 -29.79 87.36
CA ASN A 13 51.38 -28.94 86.60
C ASN A 13 51.49 -29.36 85.13
N ARG A 14 51.52 -30.67 84.84
CA ARG A 14 51.50 -31.19 83.45
C ARG A 14 50.19 -30.84 82.74
N MET A 15 49.05 -31.06 83.39
CA MET A 15 47.74 -30.70 82.83
C MET A 15 47.62 -29.18 82.59
N GLN A 16 48.13 -28.34 83.49
CA GLN A 16 48.20 -26.90 83.26
C GLN A 16 49.10 -26.53 82.06
N GLY A 17 50.21 -27.23 81.87
CA GLY A 17 51.09 -27.06 80.71
C GLY A 17 50.38 -27.40 79.39
N ASP A 18 49.67 -28.53 79.35
CA ASP A 18 48.91 -28.97 78.18
C ASP A 18 47.73 -28.05 77.88
N LEU A 19 47.02 -27.57 78.90
CA LEU A 19 45.96 -26.56 78.76
C LEU A 19 46.50 -25.25 78.20
N LYS A 20 47.68 -24.79 78.64
CA LYS A 20 48.33 -23.59 78.09
C LYS A 20 48.76 -23.77 76.63
N LYS A 21 49.26 -24.95 76.26
CA LYS A 21 49.58 -25.28 74.86
C LYS A 21 48.34 -25.28 73.98
N LYS A 22 47.28 -26.00 74.39
CA LYS A 22 45.99 -26.00 73.68
C LYS A 22 45.42 -24.59 73.56
N ALA A 23 45.47 -23.78 74.62
CA ALA A 23 45.02 -22.39 74.58
C ALA A 23 45.81 -21.52 73.58
N LYS A 24 47.13 -21.75 73.44
CA LYS A 24 47.94 -21.10 72.40
C LYS A 24 47.52 -21.54 71.00
N GLU A 25 47.38 -22.84 70.78
CA GLU A 25 46.95 -23.39 69.49
C GLU A 25 45.56 -22.88 69.08
N PHE A 26 44.62 -22.78 70.02
CA PHE A 26 43.31 -22.20 69.75
C PHE A 26 43.39 -20.71 69.40
N LYS A 27 44.25 -19.94 70.08
CA LYS A 27 44.47 -18.53 69.77
C LYS A 27 45.09 -18.34 68.38
N GLU A 28 46.05 -19.16 68.00
CA GLU A 28 46.64 -19.11 66.65
C GLU A 28 45.63 -19.50 65.59
N LYS A 29 44.88 -20.59 65.78
CA LYS A 29 43.81 -20.99 64.86
C LYS A 29 42.68 -19.95 64.73
N ALA A 30 42.38 -19.24 65.82
CA ALA A 30 41.40 -18.15 65.79
C ALA A 30 41.93 -16.96 64.96
N LYS A 31 43.20 -16.58 65.14
CA LYS A 31 43.84 -15.52 64.34
C LYS A 31 43.89 -15.85 62.86
N THR A 32 44.31 -17.07 62.50
CA THR A 32 44.37 -17.47 61.08
C THR A 32 42.97 -17.45 60.46
N LYS A 33 41.94 -17.89 61.17
CA LYS A 33 40.55 -17.82 60.70
C LYS A 33 40.05 -16.38 60.55
N GLU A 34 40.40 -15.48 61.47
CA GLU A 34 40.08 -14.05 61.33
C GLU A 34 40.79 -13.43 60.11
N GLU A 35 42.05 -13.77 59.87
CA GLU A 35 42.78 -13.34 58.68
C GLU A 35 42.19 -13.89 57.37
N GLU A 36 41.73 -15.14 57.37
CA GLU A 36 41.00 -15.73 56.23
C GLU A 36 39.67 -15.03 55.99
N LEU A 37 38.87 -14.82 57.05
CA LEU A 37 37.58 -14.12 56.96
C LEU A 37 37.74 -12.69 56.44
N THR A 38 38.73 -11.95 56.94
CA THR A 38 39.01 -10.58 56.46
C THR A 38 39.46 -10.55 55.01
N LYS A 39 40.33 -11.48 54.58
CA LYS A 39 40.70 -11.63 53.16
C LYS A 39 39.49 -11.95 52.28
N SER A 40 38.65 -12.89 52.69
CA SER A 40 37.41 -13.24 51.97
C SER A 40 36.45 -12.05 51.89
N GLN A 41 36.31 -11.27 52.96
CA GLN A 41 35.45 -10.09 52.98
C GLN A 41 35.97 -8.99 52.04
N ILE A 42 37.29 -8.78 51.99
CA ILE A 42 37.91 -7.84 51.04
C ILE A 42 37.67 -8.30 49.60
N GLN A 43 37.81 -9.60 49.33
CA GLN A 43 37.59 -10.14 47.99
C GLN A 43 36.13 -9.97 47.54
N LEU A 44 35.16 -10.36 48.39
CA LEU A 44 33.74 -10.15 48.10
C LEU A 44 33.40 -8.67 47.87
N SER A 45 34.05 -7.76 48.60
CA SER A 45 33.88 -6.31 48.38
C SER A 45 34.44 -5.85 47.03
N ARG A 46 35.57 -6.41 46.58
CA ARG A 46 36.12 -6.12 45.25
C ARG A 46 35.23 -6.66 44.14
N ASP A 47 34.83 -7.92 44.25
CA ASP A 47 33.97 -8.58 43.27
C ASP A 47 32.62 -7.85 43.16
N GLY A 48 32.04 -7.43 44.29
CA GLY A 48 30.83 -6.60 44.31
C GLY A 48 31.00 -5.25 43.60
N LYS A 49 32.15 -4.59 43.75
CA LYS A 49 32.44 -3.32 43.04
C LYS A 49 32.62 -3.53 41.53
N GLU A 50 33.23 -4.63 41.10
CA GLU A 50 33.38 -4.95 39.69
C GLU A 50 32.03 -5.27 39.05
N LEU A 51 31.17 -6.03 39.74
CA LEU A 51 29.81 -6.29 39.29
C LEU A 51 29.02 -4.99 39.09
N ILE A 52 29.08 -4.06 40.06
CA ILE A 52 28.40 -2.75 39.95
C ILE A 52 28.90 -1.99 38.72
N LYS A 53 30.22 -1.91 38.50
CA LYS A 53 30.78 -1.22 37.33
C LYS A 53 30.34 -1.85 36.02
N ASN A 54 30.31 -3.18 35.93
CA ASN A 54 29.86 -3.88 34.73
C ASN A 54 28.39 -3.59 34.46
N THR A 55 27.54 -3.61 35.49
CA THR A 55 26.11 -3.25 35.34
C THR A 55 25.91 -1.80 34.93
N GLU A 56 26.69 -0.86 35.48
CA GLU A 56 26.63 0.55 35.09
C GLU A 56 27.04 0.75 33.62
N ASN A 57 28.07 0.03 33.15
CA ASN A 57 28.50 0.08 31.76
C ASN A 57 27.42 -0.48 30.82
N GLU A 58 26.81 -1.62 31.16
CA GLU A 58 25.70 -2.20 30.41
C GLU A 58 24.50 -1.25 30.37
N GLU A 59 24.16 -0.61 31.49
CA GLU A 59 23.10 0.41 31.52
C GLU A 59 23.39 1.59 30.59
N VAL A 60 24.64 2.07 30.56
CA VAL A 60 25.04 3.16 29.66
C VAL A 60 24.91 2.72 28.21
N GLU A 61 25.37 1.52 27.86
CA GLU A 61 25.22 0.97 26.51
C GLU A 61 23.75 0.87 26.11
N ILE A 62 22.89 0.31 26.97
CA ILE A 62 21.45 0.21 26.72
C ILE A 62 20.84 1.61 26.52
N ARG A 63 21.19 2.59 27.36
CA ARG A 63 20.70 3.97 27.22
C ARG A 63 21.12 4.60 25.89
N THR A 64 22.35 4.36 25.44
CA THR A 64 22.82 4.88 24.13
C THR A 64 22.09 4.22 22.96
N GLN A 65 21.84 2.91 23.03
CA GLN A 65 21.07 2.18 22.02
C GLN A 65 19.62 2.68 21.96
N VAL A 66 18.98 2.85 23.12
CA VAL A 66 17.62 3.42 23.22
C VAL A 66 17.58 4.83 22.62
N ALA A 67 18.56 5.67 22.90
CA ALA A 67 18.64 7.01 22.30
C ALA A 67 18.78 6.97 20.77
N ALA A 68 19.59 6.05 20.24
CA ALA A 68 19.73 5.84 18.80
C ALA A 68 18.43 5.34 18.15
N LEU A 69 17.73 4.41 18.79
CA LEU A 69 16.43 3.91 18.34
C LEU A 69 15.37 5.02 18.35
N ASN A 70 15.32 5.84 19.40
CA ASN A 70 14.40 6.98 19.47
C ASN A 70 14.64 8.00 18.35
N LYS A 71 15.91 8.28 18.02
CA LYS A 71 16.26 9.12 16.85
C LYS A 71 15.77 8.50 15.53
N ARG A 72 15.88 7.17 15.38
CA ARG A 72 15.40 6.46 14.19
C ARG A 72 13.87 6.49 14.09
N ILE A 73 13.17 6.30 15.20
CA ILE A 73 11.71 6.40 15.28
C ILE A 73 11.24 7.79 14.85
N ALA A 74 11.89 8.86 15.34
CA ALA A 74 11.56 10.23 14.96
C ALA A 74 11.70 10.46 13.44
N ARG A 75 12.80 10.01 12.83
CA ARG A 75 13.00 10.09 11.37
C ARG A 75 11.92 9.35 10.58
N LEU A 76 11.56 8.14 11.02
CA LEU A 76 10.51 7.36 10.37
C LEU A 76 9.13 8.03 10.49
N GLN A 77 8.84 8.67 11.61
CA GLN A 77 7.61 9.45 11.78
C GLN A 77 7.58 10.67 10.86
N GLU A 78 8.69 11.39 10.70
CA GLU A 78 8.79 12.50 9.74
C GLU A 78 8.60 12.04 8.29
N GLU A 79 9.23 10.93 7.89
CA GLU A 79 9.06 10.35 6.56
C GLU A 79 7.62 9.91 6.30
N LYS A 80 6.98 9.28 7.29
CA LYS A 80 5.56 8.90 7.22
C LYS A 80 4.69 10.14 7.05
N ALA A 81 4.91 11.19 7.84
CA ALA A 81 4.17 12.44 7.72
C ALA A 81 4.37 13.13 6.35
N LYS A 82 5.59 13.08 5.80
CA LYS A 82 5.87 13.59 4.44
C LYS A 82 5.10 12.80 3.37
N LYS A 83 5.10 11.47 3.45
CA LYS A 83 4.34 10.60 2.54
C LYS A 83 2.85 10.82 2.64
N GLU A 84 2.30 10.96 3.85
CA GLU A 84 0.87 11.27 4.05
C GLU A 84 0.49 12.64 3.48
N ARG A 85 1.34 13.66 3.63
CA ARG A 85 1.12 14.98 3.00
C ARG A 85 1.16 14.90 1.48
N ALA A 86 2.08 14.12 0.92
CA ALA A 86 2.16 13.91 -0.53
C ALA A 86 0.90 13.21 -1.05
N LEU A 87 0.46 12.15 -0.37
CA LEU A 87 -0.74 11.40 -0.72
C LEU A 87 -2.00 12.27 -0.63
N LYS A 88 -2.13 13.10 0.41
CA LYS A 88 -3.23 14.07 0.50
C LYS A 88 -3.25 15.08 -0.64
N LYS A 89 -2.07 15.57 -1.08
CA LYS A 89 -1.98 16.48 -2.23
C LYS A 89 -2.37 15.79 -3.54
N GLU A 90 -1.95 14.55 -3.72
CA GLU A 90 -2.33 13.75 -4.89
C GLU A 90 -3.83 13.45 -4.91
N GLN A 91 -4.39 13.07 -3.75
CA GLN A 91 -5.83 12.87 -3.58
C GLN A 91 -6.61 14.13 -3.97
N ALA A 92 -6.21 15.30 -3.47
CA ALA A 92 -6.83 16.57 -3.82
C ALA A 92 -6.75 16.87 -5.32
N ARG A 93 -5.61 16.61 -5.97
CA ARG A 93 -5.46 16.76 -7.43
C ARG A 93 -6.38 15.82 -8.21
N LEU A 94 -6.54 14.57 -7.74
CA LEU A 94 -7.45 13.61 -8.37
C LEU A 94 -8.90 14.02 -8.18
N ASP A 95 -9.27 14.56 -7.02
CA ASP A 95 -10.60 15.06 -6.75
C ASP A 95 -10.92 16.30 -7.60
N GLU A 96 -9.98 17.24 -7.75
CA GLU A 96 -10.10 18.37 -8.70
C GLU A 96 -10.35 17.87 -10.13
N LYS A 97 -9.50 16.97 -10.64
CA LYS A 97 -9.70 16.36 -11.97
C LYS A 97 -11.04 15.65 -12.11
N ARG A 98 -11.50 14.95 -11.07
CA ARG A 98 -12.83 14.33 -11.07
C ARG A 98 -13.93 15.37 -11.20
N THR A 99 -13.83 16.50 -10.49
CA THR A 99 -14.83 17.57 -10.61
C THR A 99 -14.82 18.23 -11.99
N GLU A 100 -13.65 18.38 -12.62
CA GLU A 100 -13.53 18.89 -13.98
C GLU A 100 -14.18 17.93 -14.99
N LEU A 101 -13.87 16.64 -14.91
CA LEU A 101 -14.50 15.62 -15.76
C LEU A 101 -16.02 15.57 -15.60
N ILE A 102 -16.53 15.76 -14.38
CA ILE A 102 -17.98 15.85 -14.13
C ILE A 102 -18.57 17.08 -14.83
N LYS A 103 -17.89 18.23 -14.80
CA LYS A 103 -18.35 19.45 -15.48
C LYS A 103 -18.34 19.25 -17.01
N GLU A 104 -17.27 18.71 -17.55
CA GLU A 104 -17.16 18.40 -18.99
C GLU A 104 -18.24 17.44 -19.44
N ARG A 105 -18.48 16.36 -18.68
CA ARG A 105 -19.56 15.41 -18.96
C ARG A 105 -20.92 16.08 -18.97
N LYS A 106 -21.22 16.97 -18.02
CA LYS A 106 -22.48 17.73 -18.01
C LYS A 106 -22.63 18.61 -19.25
N ILE A 107 -21.56 19.29 -19.67
CA ILE A 107 -21.56 20.11 -20.89
C ILE A 107 -21.84 19.23 -22.13
N GLN A 108 -21.22 18.05 -22.20
CA GLN A 108 -21.45 17.09 -23.29
C GLN A 108 -22.90 16.56 -23.29
N GLU A 109 -23.42 16.19 -22.12
CA GLU A 109 -24.81 15.72 -21.99
C GLU A 109 -25.81 16.83 -22.39
N ASP A 110 -25.57 18.08 -22.00
CA ASP A 110 -26.40 19.21 -22.41
C ASP A 110 -26.28 19.51 -23.91
N ALA A 111 -25.11 19.34 -24.51
CA ALA A 111 -24.91 19.47 -25.96
C ALA A 111 -25.68 18.39 -26.73
N LEU A 112 -25.62 17.14 -26.28
CA LEU A 112 -26.37 16.02 -26.85
C LEU A 112 -27.89 16.26 -26.75
N ARG A 113 -28.39 16.71 -25.60
CA ARG A 113 -29.81 17.07 -25.43
C ARG A 113 -30.26 18.15 -26.42
N ARG A 114 -29.44 19.17 -26.67
CA ARG A 114 -29.75 20.21 -27.67
C ARG A 114 -29.81 19.63 -29.08
N GLU A 115 -28.91 18.70 -29.40
CA GLU A 115 -28.90 18.02 -30.69
C GLU A 115 -30.10 17.09 -30.88
N GLU A 116 -30.48 16.34 -29.84
CA GLU A 116 -31.70 15.52 -29.83
C GLU A 116 -32.95 16.37 -30.12
N VAL A 117 -33.13 17.47 -29.39
CA VAL A 117 -34.25 18.41 -29.61
C VAL A 117 -34.24 18.94 -31.05
N PHE A 118 -33.05 19.28 -31.57
CA PHE A 118 -32.92 19.76 -32.94
C PHE A 118 -33.33 18.71 -33.98
N LEU A 119 -32.91 17.45 -33.80
CA LEU A 119 -33.30 16.35 -34.68
C LEU A 119 -34.79 16.07 -34.63
N ASP A 120 -35.40 16.12 -33.44
CA ASP A 120 -36.85 15.97 -33.28
C ASP A 120 -37.62 17.07 -34.01
N THR A 121 -37.20 18.34 -33.90
CA THR A 121 -37.85 19.42 -34.65
C THR A 121 -37.74 19.25 -36.17
N LYS A 122 -36.60 18.77 -36.67
CA LYS A 122 -36.42 18.45 -38.10
C LYS A 122 -37.33 17.31 -38.54
N LYS A 123 -37.49 16.28 -37.70
CA LYS A 123 -38.37 15.15 -37.97
C LYS A 123 -39.82 15.59 -38.08
N VAL A 124 -40.30 16.42 -37.14
CA VAL A 124 -41.65 17.00 -37.19
C VAL A 124 -41.87 17.78 -38.48
N ARG A 125 -40.93 18.66 -38.88
CA ARG A 125 -41.04 19.41 -40.15
C ARG A 125 -41.06 18.50 -41.38
N LEU A 126 -40.29 17.42 -41.38
CA LEU A 126 -40.32 16.43 -42.47
C LEU A 126 -41.67 15.72 -42.51
N GLU A 127 -42.22 15.32 -41.36
CA GLU A 127 -43.54 14.71 -41.26
C GLU A 127 -44.64 15.65 -41.78
N GLU A 128 -44.63 16.92 -41.38
CA GLU A 128 -45.53 17.96 -41.89
C GLU A 128 -45.40 18.15 -43.41
N ALA A 129 -44.17 18.23 -43.94
CA ALA A 129 -43.93 18.37 -45.37
C ALA A 129 -44.42 17.15 -46.16
N THR A 130 -44.22 15.94 -45.63
CA THR A 130 -44.72 14.70 -46.26
C THR A 130 -46.25 14.61 -46.20
N ALA A 131 -46.87 15.04 -45.10
CA ALA A 131 -48.32 15.14 -44.98
C ALA A 131 -48.90 16.15 -45.97
N ALA A 132 -48.30 17.34 -46.10
CA ALA A 132 -48.69 18.35 -47.07
C ALA A 132 -48.56 17.86 -48.51
N LEU A 133 -47.50 17.11 -48.84
CA LEU A 133 -47.33 16.47 -50.15
C LEU A 133 -48.39 15.40 -50.43
N LYS A 134 -48.75 14.58 -49.44
CA LYS A 134 -49.85 13.60 -49.56
C LYS A 134 -51.18 14.30 -49.85
N ILE A 135 -51.49 15.37 -49.12
CA ILE A 135 -52.70 16.19 -49.32
C ILE A 135 -52.71 16.86 -50.70
N ARG A 136 -51.56 17.39 -51.14
CA ARG A 136 -51.44 17.99 -52.47
C ARG A 136 -51.65 16.96 -53.58
N LYS A 137 -51.11 15.74 -53.44
CA LYS A 137 -51.32 14.64 -54.39
C LYS A 137 -52.78 14.16 -54.42
N SER A 138 -53.50 14.18 -53.30
CA SER A 138 -54.92 13.80 -53.26
C SER A 138 -55.87 14.89 -53.76
N ARG A 139 -55.43 16.17 -53.77
CA ARG A 139 -56.18 17.32 -54.32
C ARG A 139 -55.85 17.63 -55.79
N SER A 140 -54.90 16.94 -56.41
CA SER A 140 -54.64 17.07 -57.84
C SER A 140 -55.81 16.48 -58.65
N PRO A 141 -56.38 17.18 -59.64
CA PRO A 141 -57.33 16.59 -60.57
C PRO A 141 -56.68 15.39 -61.27
N LYS A 142 -57.41 14.29 -61.47
CA LYS A 142 -56.96 13.19 -62.34
C LYS A 142 -56.49 13.80 -63.66
N PRO A 143 -55.26 13.50 -64.14
CA PRO A 143 -54.84 13.99 -65.43
C PRO A 143 -55.80 13.41 -66.48
N GLN A 144 -56.49 14.29 -67.20
CA GLN A 144 -57.17 13.91 -68.42
C GLN A 144 -56.10 13.34 -69.35
N THR A 145 -56.35 12.12 -69.82
CA THR A 145 -55.50 11.40 -70.76
C THR A 145 -55.31 12.22 -72.04
N ALA A 146 -54.20 12.95 -72.10
CA ALA A 146 -53.71 13.56 -73.33
C ALA A 146 -52.81 12.56 -74.04
N THR A 147 -53.33 12.03 -75.13
CA THR A 147 -52.62 11.17 -76.06
C THR A 147 -51.53 11.96 -76.78
N ARG A 148 -50.30 11.43 -76.71
CA ARG A 148 -49.26 11.40 -77.75
C ARG A 148 -48.28 12.59 -77.95
N VAL A 149 -47.01 12.15 -77.97
CA VAL A 149 -45.80 12.64 -78.65
C VAL A 149 -45.11 13.89 -78.11
N SER A 150 -44.03 13.67 -77.35
CA SER A 150 -42.68 13.89 -77.91
C SER A 150 -41.65 13.14 -77.07
N LYS A 151 -40.97 12.16 -77.69
CA LYS A 151 -39.75 11.56 -77.14
C LYS A 151 -38.63 12.57 -77.37
N ARG A 152 -38.41 13.47 -76.42
CA ARG A 152 -37.15 14.21 -76.35
C ARG A 152 -36.20 13.39 -75.49
N TRP A 153 -35.27 12.72 -76.17
CA TRP A 153 -34.12 12.07 -75.54
C TRP A 153 -33.35 13.11 -74.73
N MET A 154 -33.43 13.00 -73.40
CA MET A 154 -32.45 13.57 -72.49
C MET A 154 -31.55 12.41 -72.08
N PRO A 155 -30.22 12.50 -72.23
CA PRO A 155 -29.35 11.43 -71.77
C PRO A 155 -29.52 11.33 -70.25
N GLU A 156 -29.90 10.15 -69.79
CA GLU A 156 -29.86 9.78 -68.38
C GLU A 156 -28.44 10.02 -67.88
N LYS A 157 -28.22 11.12 -67.16
CA LYS A 157 -27.06 11.23 -66.30
C LYS A 157 -27.17 10.10 -65.29
N LYS A 158 -26.48 9.00 -65.56
CA LYS A 158 -26.21 7.94 -64.58
C LYS A 158 -25.58 8.63 -63.39
N ILE A 159 -26.38 8.93 -62.37
CA ILE A 159 -25.86 9.23 -61.05
C ILE A 159 -25.21 7.93 -60.63
N LYS A 160 -23.88 7.87 -60.73
CA LYS A 160 -23.11 6.82 -60.07
C LYS A 160 -23.40 7.00 -58.58
N THR A 161 -24.34 6.23 -58.05
CA THR A 161 -24.38 5.97 -56.62
C THR A 161 -23.09 5.24 -56.32
N TYR A 162 -22.10 5.99 -55.86
CA TYR A 162 -20.96 5.38 -55.19
C TYR A 162 -21.58 4.72 -53.96
N GLU A 163 -21.71 3.39 -53.98
CA GLU A 163 -21.77 2.63 -52.76
C GLU A 163 -20.53 3.05 -51.98
N ILE A 164 -20.71 3.95 -51.01
CA ILE A 164 -19.72 4.15 -49.97
C ILE A 164 -19.75 2.83 -49.22
N LYS A 165 -18.92 1.88 -49.67
CA LYS A 165 -18.49 0.75 -48.86
C LYS A 165 -17.77 1.38 -47.68
N SER A 166 -18.55 1.71 -46.64
CA SER A 166 -18.00 2.07 -45.36
C SER A 166 -17.03 0.95 -45.01
N PRO A 167 -15.74 1.24 -44.84
CA PRO A 167 -14.77 0.18 -44.61
C PRO A 167 -15.21 -0.55 -43.35
N MET A 168 -15.58 -1.82 -43.50
CA MET A 168 -15.82 -2.66 -42.35
C MET A 168 -14.57 -2.56 -41.47
N PRO A 169 -14.71 -2.31 -40.16
CA PRO A 169 -13.55 -2.24 -39.29
C PRO A 169 -12.76 -3.54 -39.43
N ASN A 170 -11.48 -3.43 -39.79
CA ASN A 170 -10.57 -4.55 -39.96
C ASN A 170 -10.78 -5.54 -38.81
N GLU A 171 -10.95 -6.83 -39.09
CA GLU A 171 -11.25 -7.84 -38.08
C GLU A 171 -10.27 -7.84 -36.90
N GLY A 172 -9.02 -7.42 -37.13
CA GLY A 172 -8.01 -7.20 -36.09
C GLY A 172 -8.40 -6.12 -35.07
N ILE A 173 -9.02 -5.02 -35.51
CA ILE A 173 -9.49 -3.92 -34.64
C ILE A 173 -10.68 -4.38 -33.78
N LEU A 174 -11.60 -5.14 -34.37
CA LEU A 174 -12.73 -5.71 -33.61
C LEU A 174 -12.23 -6.69 -32.55
N LYS A 175 -11.32 -7.59 -32.91
CA LYS A 175 -10.71 -8.56 -31.97
C LYS A 175 -9.83 -7.90 -30.90
N ALA A 176 -9.18 -6.78 -31.21
CA ALA A 176 -8.42 -6.01 -30.21
C ALA A 176 -9.36 -5.31 -29.21
N ARG A 177 -10.48 -4.75 -29.68
CA ARG A 177 -11.49 -4.13 -28.81
C ARG A 177 -12.11 -5.12 -27.83
N THR A 178 -12.39 -6.36 -28.27
CA THR A 178 -12.92 -7.39 -27.37
C THR A 178 -11.90 -7.78 -26.30
N LEU A 179 -10.62 -7.90 -26.66
CA LEU A 179 -9.55 -8.20 -25.70
C LEU A 179 -9.35 -7.08 -24.66
N ILE A 180 -9.48 -5.82 -25.07
CA ILE A 180 -9.44 -4.66 -24.15
C ILE A 180 -10.60 -4.73 -23.17
N ALA A 181 -11.82 -5.00 -23.65
CA ALA A 181 -12.99 -5.14 -22.77
C ALA A 181 -12.86 -6.31 -21.78
N GLU A 182 -12.27 -7.45 -22.21
CA GLU A 182 -11.94 -8.56 -21.31
C GLU A 182 -10.89 -8.18 -20.27
N ALA A 183 -9.83 -7.47 -20.67
CA ALA A 183 -8.79 -6.99 -19.77
C ALA A 183 -9.34 -6.02 -18.71
N ASP A 184 -10.23 -5.09 -19.09
CA ASP A 184 -10.89 -4.17 -18.18
C ASP A 184 -11.75 -4.91 -17.14
N MET A 185 -12.45 -5.97 -17.55
CA MET A 185 -13.22 -6.81 -16.62
C MET A 185 -12.33 -7.56 -15.63
N LEU A 186 -11.18 -8.08 -16.07
CA LEU A 186 -10.22 -8.77 -15.21
C LEU A 186 -9.53 -7.80 -14.23
N TYR A 187 -9.19 -6.60 -14.71
CA TYR A 187 -8.61 -5.54 -13.89
C TYR A 187 -9.57 -5.13 -12.77
N ASN A 188 -10.85 -4.94 -13.08
CA ASN A 188 -11.89 -4.61 -12.09
C ASN A 188 -12.15 -5.74 -11.07
N LYS A 189 -11.77 -6.98 -11.40
CA LYS A 189 -11.84 -8.14 -10.49
C LYS A 189 -10.55 -8.33 -9.67
N GLY A 190 -9.54 -7.49 -9.85
CA GLY A 190 -8.25 -7.58 -9.17
C GLY A 190 -7.31 -8.66 -9.74
N MET A 191 -7.62 -9.23 -10.90
CA MET A 191 -6.78 -10.22 -11.59
C MET A 191 -5.80 -9.51 -12.53
N TYR A 192 -4.83 -8.81 -11.91
CA TYR A 192 -3.95 -7.88 -12.62
C TYR A 192 -2.99 -8.54 -13.60
N GLU A 193 -2.49 -9.75 -13.29
CA GLU A 193 -1.57 -10.47 -14.17
C GLU A 193 -2.26 -10.91 -15.47
N GLU A 194 -3.48 -11.44 -15.35
CA GLU A 194 -4.31 -11.87 -16.48
C GLU A 194 -4.79 -10.67 -17.31
N ALA A 195 -5.16 -9.57 -16.65
CA ALA A 195 -5.49 -8.31 -17.33
C ALA A 195 -4.30 -7.76 -18.14
N ALA A 196 -3.10 -7.77 -17.57
CA ALA A 196 -1.88 -7.33 -18.24
C ALA A 196 -1.51 -8.22 -19.45
N GLN A 197 -1.83 -9.52 -19.39
CA GLN A 197 -1.67 -10.43 -20.52
C GLN A 197 -2.66 -10.11 -21.64
N LYS A 198 -3.93 -9.86 -21.31
CA LYS A 198 -4.97 -9.48 -22.29
C LYS A 198 -4.71 -8.11 -22.95
N TYR A 199 -4.18 -7.13 -22.23
CA TYR A 199 -3.75 -5.86 -22.84
C TYR A 199 -2.57 -6.05 -23.80
N ARG A 200 -1.65 -6.99 -23.52
CA ARG A 200 -0.54 -7.30 -24.44
C ARG A 200 -1.05 -7.95 -25.73
N GLU A 201 -1.93 -8.94 -25.62
CA GLU A 201 -2.56 -9.57 -26.80
C GLU A 201 -3.36 -8.57 -27.64
N ALA A 202 -4.06 -7.61 -27.00
CA ALA A 202 -4.77 -6.56 -27.72
C ALA A 202 -3.81 -5.64 -28.47
N ARG A 203 -2.66 -5.32 -27.87
CA ARG A 203 -1.63 -4.45 -28.46
C ARG A 203 -0.95 -5.11 -29.65
N GLU A 204 -0.66 -6.40 -29.59
CA GLU A 204 -0.09 -7.17 -30.71
C GLU A 204 -1.01 -7.23 -31.92
N ARG A 205 -2.33 -7.20 -31.72
CA ARG A 205 -3.32 -7.17 -32.83
C ARG A 205 -3.55 -5.80 -33.45
N LEU A 206 -3.03 -4.74 -32.83
CA LEU A 206 -3.13 -3.36 -33.31
C LEU A 206 -1.86 -2.89 -34.03
N GLN A 207 -0.79 -3.70 -34.03
CA GLN A 207 0.43 -3.51 -34.83
C GLN A 207 0.29 -4.16 -36.21
#